data_AF-A0A381Z4X0-F1
#
_entry.id   AF-A0A381Z4X0-F1
#
_cell.length_a   1.000
_cell.length_b   1.000
_cell.length_c   1.000
_cell.angle_alpha   90.00
_cell.angle_beta   90.00
_cell.angle_gamma   90.00
#
_symmetry.space_group_name_H-M   'P 1'
#
loop_
_entity.id
_entity.type
_entity.pdbx_description
1 polymer ?
#
loop_
_entity_poly.entity_id
_entity_poly.type
_entity_poly.pdbx_seq_one_letter_code
_entity_poly.pdbx_strand_id
1 'polypeptide(L)'
;MVAAFYKNKEWALWAWGGGGLLVISLWLQVQITVAINTWYGGFYNLLQKAGDYKDNSTEGVTLFYNKLIILSYLTNGFEGEPSFSVLAFPYVLLAVA
;
A
#
# COMPACT_ATOMS: atom_id res chain seq x y z
N MET A 1 30.75 8.48 17.41
CA MET A 1 29.79 9.02 16.41
C MET A 1 28.35 8.88 16.87
N VAL A 2 27.78 7.68 17.03
CA VAL A 2 26.36 7.50 17.42
C VAL A 2 26.02 8.16 18.77
N ALA A 3 26.83 7.95 19.81
CA ALA A 3 26.60 8.58 21.12
C ALA A 3 26.66 10.12 21.07
N ALA A 4 27.51 10.71 20.21
CA ALA A 4 27.63 12.15 20.09
C ALA A 4 26.39 12.79 19.42
N PHE A 5 25.72 12.05 18.54
CA PHE A 5 24.54 12.51 17.81
C PHE A 5 23.23 12.26 18.59
N TYR A 6 23.10 11.10 19.24
CA TYR A 6 21.88 10.70 19.96
C TYR A 6 21.85 11.05 21.46
N LYS A 7 23.00 11.38 22.09
CA LYS A 7 23.07 11.76 23.51
C LYS A 7 23.29 13.26 23.75
N ASN A 8 23.40 14.07 22.70
CA ASN A 8 23.43 15.53 22.85
C ASN A 8 22.00 16.03 23.16
N LYS A 9 21.82 16.66 24.33
CA LYS A 9 20.51 17.14 24.80
C LYS A 9 19.87 18.16 23.86
N GLU A 10 20.66 18.99 23.19
CA GLU A 10 20.15 20.02 22.28
C GLU A 10 19.52 19.41 21.01
N TRP A 11 20.06 18.29 20.53
CA TRP A 11 19.64 17.63 19.29
C TRP A 11 18.85 16.34 19.51
N ALA A 12 18.65 15.94 20.76
CA ALA A 12 18.02 14.66 21.10
C ALA A 12 16.62 14.51 20.49
N LEU A 13 15.79 15.54 20.53
CA LEU A 13 14.45 15.51 19.93
C LEU A 13 14.51 15.28 18.42
N TRP A 14 15.43 15.94 17.71
CA TRP A 14 15.62 15.77 16.28
C TRP A 14 16.22 14.40 15.93
N ALA A 15 17.23 13.94 16.66
CA ALA A 15 17.89 12.66 16.40
C ALA A 15 16.95 11.48 16.65
N TRP A 16 16.25 11.46 17.79
CA TRP A 16 15.30 10.39 18.12
C TRP A 16 14.00 10.50 17.34
N GLY A 17 13.47 11.71 17.15
CA GLY A 17 12.27 11.93 16.34
C GLY A 17 12.49 11.57 14.87
N GLY A 18 13.60 12.03 14.27
CA GLY A 18 13.97 11.68 12.91
C GLY A 18 14.25 10.19 12.74
N GLY A 19 14.97 9.57 13.68
CA GLY A 19 15.19 8.12 13.67
C GLY A 19 13.88 7.32 13.77
N GLY A 20 12.98 7.73 14.67
CA GLY A 20 11.66 7.12 14.80
C GLY A 20 10.82 7.28 13.53
N LEU A 21 10.81 8.47 12.92
CA LEU A 21 10.11 8.75 11.67
C LEU A 21 10.61 7.83 10.54
N LEU A 22 11.92 7.66 10.38
CA LEU A 22 12.50 6.78 9.37
C LEU A 22 12.09 5.31 9.58
N VAL A 23 12.13 4.83 10.81
CA VAL A 23 11.71 3.45 11.15
C VAL A 23 10.23 3.26 10.84
N ILE A 24 9.38 4.21 11.22
CA ILE A 24 7.93 4.15 10.94
C ILE A 24 7.68 4.20 9.44
N SER A 25 8.37 5.08 8.70
CA SER A 25 8.24 5.18 7.24
C SER A 25 8.59 3.86 6.56
N LEU A 26 9.74 3.27 6.90
CA LEU A 26 10.16 1.97 6.36
C LEU A 26 9.16 0.86 6.73
N TRP A 27 8.67 0.84 7.96
CA TRP A 27 7.69 -0.15 8.39
C TRP A 27 6.39 -0.04 7.59
N LEU A 28 5.86 1.18 7.40
CA LEU A 28 4.66 1.42 6.58
C LEU A 28 4.88 0.99 5.12
N GLN A 29 6.03 1.34 4.54
CA GLN A 29 6.37 0.93 3.17
C GLN A 29 6.33 -0.60 3.02
N VAL A 30 6.92 -1.34 3.96
CA VAL A 30 6.90 -2.82 3.94
C VAL A 30 5.47 -3.36 4.01
N GLN A 31 4.61 -2.82 4.87
CA GLN A 31 3.21 -3.25 4.96
C GLN A 31 2.48 -3.04 3.62
N ILE A 32 2.69 -1.88 2.97
CA ILE A 32 2.08 -1.59 1.68
C ILE A 32 2.63 -2.53 0.59
N THR A 33 3.92 -2.83 0.58
CA THR A 33 4.50 -3.79 -0.37
C THR A 33 3.92 -5.19 -0.21
N VAL A 34 3.72 -5.67 1.02
CA VAL A 34 3.06 -6.97 1.27
C VAL A 34 1.62 -6.97 0.76
N ALA A 35 0.88 -5.87 0.98
CA ALA A 35 -0.47 -5.72 0.46
C ALA A 35 -0.50 -5.72 -1.08
N ILE A 36 0.45 -5.04 -1.73
CA ILE A 36 0.61 -5.03 -3.19
C ILE A 36 0.88 -6.45 -3.72
N ASN A 37 1.75 -7.21 -3.07
CA ASN A 37 2.04 -8.59 -3.47
C ASN A 37 0.80 -9.49 -3.38
N THR A 38 0.00 -9.34 -2.32
CA THR A 38 -1.28 -10.04 -2.17
C THR A 38 -2.26 -9.63 -3.27
N TRP A 39 -2.38 -8.33 -3.54
CA TRP A 39 -3.22 -7.79 -4.62
C TRP A 39 -2.81 -8.35 -5.99
N TYR A 40 -1.51 -8.44 -6.29
CA TYR A 40 -0.98 -9.00 -7.53
C TYR A 40 -1.49 -10.43 -7.75
N GLY A 41 -1.46 -11.27 -6.73
CA GLY A 41 -1.99 -12.63 -6.81
C GLY A 41 -3.47 -12.66 -7.19
N GLY A 42 -4.29 -11.85 -6.52
CA GLY A 42 -5.72 -11.75 -6.82
C GLY A 42 -6.00 -11.20 -8.22
N PHE A 43 -5.23 -10.21 -8.68
CA PHE A 43 -5.35 -9.61 -10.00
C PHE A 43 -5.02 -10.62 -11.11
N TYR A 44 -3.89 -11.34 -11.01
CA TYR A 44 -3.54 -12.33 -12.02
C TYR A 44 -4.47 -13.54 -12.02
N ASN A 45 -5.00 -13.94 -10.86
CA ASN A 45 -6.03 -14.98 -10.81
C ASN A 45 -7.31 -14.55 -11.56
N LEU A 46 -7.72 -13.28 -11.45
CA LEU A 46 -8.84 -12.73 -12.24
C LEU A 46 -8.53 -12.80 -13.74
N LEU A 47 -7.32 -12.43 -14.16
CA LEU A 47 -6.92 -12.52 -15.57
C LEU A 47 -6.88 -13.96 -16.08
N GLN A 48 -6.40 -14.90 -15.28
CA GLN A 48 -6.36 -16.32 -15.65
C GLN A 48 -7.76 -16.92 -15.81
N LYS A 49 -8.72 -16.48 -14.97
CA LYS A 49 -10.13 -16.88 -15.03
C LYS A 49 -10.98 -16.02 -15.95
N ALA A 50 -10.39 -15.14 -16.76
CA ALA A 50 -11.15 -14.25 -17.63
C ALA A 50 -12.09 -15.01 -18.59
N GLY A 51 -11.73 -16.24 -18.98
CA GLY A 51 -12.57 -17.11 -19.81
C GLY A 51 -13.90 -17.50 -19.16
N ASP A 52 -13.97 -17.57 -17.83
CA ASP A 52 -15.19 -17.91 -17.08
C ASP A 52 -16.27 -16.82 -17.23
N TYR A 53 -15.85 -15.59 -17.57
CA TYR A 53 -16.73 -14.44 -17.78
C TYR A 53 -17.09 -14.23 -19.26
N LYS A 54 -16.81 -15.20 -20.14
CA LYS A 54 -17.09 -15.05 -21.58
C LYS A 54 -18.56 -14.76 -21.88
N ASP A 55 -19.46 -15.47 -21.20
CA ASP A 55 -20.91 -15.32 -21.37
C ASP A 55 -21.49 -14.14 -20.54
N ASN A 56 -20.72 -13.62 -19.57
CA ASN A 56 -21.05 -12.45 -18.76
C ASN A 56 -19.88 -11.45 -18.70
N SER A 57 -19.53 -10.91 -19.86
CA SER A 57 -18.34 -10.06 -20.02
C SER A 57 -18.39 -8.78 -19.18
N THR A 58 -19.59 -8.25 -18.94
CA THR A 58 -19.80 -7.06 -18.11
C THR A 58 -19.31 -7.29 -16.68
N GLU A 59 -19.62 -8.45 -16.07
CA GLU A 59 -19.17 -8.78 -14.72
C GLU A 59 -17.64 -8.86 -14.63
N GLY A 60 -17.00 -9.53 -15.58
CA GLY A 60 -15.54 -9.62 -15.63
C GLY A 60 -14.86 -8.24 -15.74
N VAL A 61 -15.40 -7.36 -16.58
CA VAL A 61 -14.91 -5.98 -16.74
C VAL A 61 -15.13 -5.17 -15.45
N THR A 62 -16.29 -5.32 -14.79
CA THR A 62 -16.54 -4.67 -13.49
C THR A 62 -15.53 -5.12 -12.44
N LEU A 63 -15.26 -6.42 -12.32
CA LEU A 63 -14.26 -6.95 -11.40
C LEU A 63 -12.85 -6.42 -11.69
N PHE A 64 -12.50 -6.28 -12.97
CA PHE A 64 -11.22 -5.72 -13.39
C PHE A 64 -11.06 -4.26 -12.93
N TYR A 65 -12.05 -3.40 -13.19
CA TYR A 65 -12.01 -2.01 -12.73
C TYR A 65 -12.04 -1.91 -11.20
N ASN A 66 -12.80 -2.79 -10.53
CA ASN A 66 -12.79 -2.85 -9.07
C ASN A 66 -11.39 -3.15 -8.53
N LYS A 67 -10.66 -4.08 -9.15
CA LYS A 67 -9.26 -4.34 -8.74
C LYS A 67 -8.34 -3.14 -8.94
N LEU A 68 -8.59 -2.27 -9.92
CA LEU A 68 -7.69 -1.16 -10.25
C LEU A 68 -7.98 0.12 -9.48
N ILE A 69 -9.22 0.61 -9.50
CA ILE A 69 -9.50 2.03 -9.18
C ILE A 69 -10.55 2.26 -8.09
N ILE A 70 -11.25 1.23 -7.62
CA ILE A 70 -12.35 1.46 -6.67
C ILE A 70 -11.84 1.90 -5.29
N LEU A 71 -12.58 2.82 -4.66
CA LEU A 71 -12.26 3.38 -3.34
C LEU A 71 -13.11 2.80 -2.21
N SER A 72 -13.83 1.70 -2.44
CA SER A 72 -14.74 1.09 -1.46
C SER A 72 -14.03 0.71 -0.17
N TYR A 73 -12.78 0.25 -0.25
CA TYR A 73 -11.94 -0.03 0.92
C TYR A 73 -11.84 1.18 1.86
N LEU A 74 -11.72 2.39 1.31
CA LEU A 74 -11.64 3.61 2.12
C LEU A 74 -13.01 4.00 2.69
N THR A 75 -14.06 3.95 1.87
CA THR A 75 -15.41 4.36 2.29
C THR A 75 -16.03 3.39 3.29
N ASN A 76 -15.59 2.12 3.29
CA ASN A 76 -16.05 1.08 4.20
C ASN A 76 -15.18 0.96 5.46
N GLY A 77 -14.31 1.94 5.75
CA GLY A 77 -13.52 1.93 6.98
C GLY A 77 -12.34 0.96 6.98
N PHE A 78 -11.67 0.80 5.82
CA PHE A 78 -10.51 -0.09 5.62
C PHE A 78 -10.85 -1.58 5.69
N GLU A 79 -12.08 -1.95 5.31
CA GLU A 79 -12.54 -3.33 5.24
C GLU A 79 -12.60 -3.84 3.79
N GLY A 80 -12.26 -5.12 3.62
CA GLY A 80 -12.25 -5.80 2.33
C GLY A 80 -10.91 -5.74 1.60
N GLU A 81 -10.94 -6.00 0.29
CA GLU A 81 -9.73 -5.99 -0.54
C GLU A 81 -9.47 -4.59 -1.12
N PRO A 82 -8.29 -3.99 -0.88
CA PRO A 82 -7.94 -2.71 -1.46
C PRO A 82 -7.69 -2.84 -2.97
N SER A 83 -8.00 -1.78 -3.72
CA SER A 83 -7.66 -1.68 -5.14
C SER A 83 -6.21 -1.22 -5.33
N PHE A 84 -5.71 -1.34 -6.56
CA PHE A 84 -4.37 -0.88 -6.92
C PHE A 84 -4.16 0.60 -6.56
N SER A 85 -5.08 1.49 -6.91
CA SER A 85 -4.98 2.93 -6.60
C SER A 85 -4.91 3.21 -5.10
N VAL A 86 -5.66 2.45 -4.29
CA VAL A 86 -5.66 2.59 -2.83
C VAL A 86 -4.31 2.22 -2.22
N LEU A 87 -3.60 1.27 -2.81
CA LEU A 87 -2.27 0.86 -2.35
C LEU A 87 -1.12 1.70 -2.94
N ALA A 88 -1.18 1.92 -4.26
CA ALA A 88 -0.09 2.52 -5.02
C ALA A 88 0.09 4.01 -4.71
N PHE A 89 -0.99 4.78 -4.58
CA PHE A 89 -0.86 6.23 -4.37
C PHE A 89 -0.22 6.58 -3.02
N PRO A 90 -0.62 5.99 -1.87
CA PRO A 90 0.08 6.20 -0.61
C PRO A 90 1.55 5.76 -0.67
N TYR A 91 1.84 4.63 -1.32
CA TYR A 91 3.20 4.15 -1.47
C TYR A 91 4.08 5.13 -2.24
N VAL A 92 3.60 5.63 -3.39
CA VAL A 92 4.34 6.61 -4.20
C VAL A 92 4.59 7.90 -3.41
N LEU A 93 3.58 8.40 -2.69
CA LEU A 93 3.75 9.57 -1.83
C LEU A 93 4.81 9.36 -0.74
N LEU A 94 4.80 8.19 -0.09
CA LEU A 94 5.79 7.85 0.95
C LEU A 94 7.19 7.57 0.40
N ALA A 95 7.31 7.09 -0.83
CA ALA A 95 8.60 6.77 -1.45
C ALA A 95 9.29 7.98 -2.07
N VAL A 96 8.53 9.02 -2.45
CA VAL A 96 9.04 10.24 -3.09
C VAL A 96 9.24 11.39 -2.08
N ALA A 97 8.61 11.32 -0.90
CA ALA A 97 8.77 12.28 0.20
C ALA A 97 9.97 11.94 1.10
#